data_AF-A0A3M2BXN5-F1
#
_entry.id   AF-A0A3M2BXN5-F1
#
_cell.length_a   1.000
_cell.length_b   1.000
_cell.length_c   1.000
_cell.angle_alpha   90.00
_cell.angle_beta   90.00
_cell.angle_gamma   90.00
#
_symmetry.space_group_name_H-M   'P 1'
#
loop_
_entity.id
_entity.type
_entity.pdbx_description
1 polymer ?
#
loop_
_entity_poly.entity_id
_entity_poly.type
_entity_poly.pdbx_seq_one_letter_code
_entity_poly.pdbx_strand_id
1 'polypeptide(L)'
;MDPAGPEGQTADAGAGTDVAPAAAGSGPAAAGTRGLMTFESFERAARAAFDEIPPAYRKGVHGLVVRREACPHPRFPDVFTLGLCDTDAYPSDWGGPETIRSVVVLYWGSFRELARRDPGFDWEEQIWETLTHELRHHLESLADEDGLEDVDRAMEEDFKRSEGLDFDPYYYRLGDRIAPDTYAVED
;
A
#
# COMPACT_ATOMS: atom_id res chain seq x y z
N MET A 1 -29.35 -71.90 7.29
CA MET A 1 -29.74 -72.43 5.98
C MET A 1 -29.43 -71.32 4.98
N ASP A 2 -28.19 -71.27 4.51
CA ASP A 2 -27.84 -70.54 3.28
C ASP A 2 -28.19 -71.43 2.09
N PRO A 3 -28.45 -70.86 0.90
CA PRO A 3 -27.37 -70.88 -0.10
C PRO A 3 -27.33 -69.70 -1.12
N ALA A 4 -26.09 -69.47 -1.63
CA ALA A 4 -25.64 -68.93 -2.94
C ALA A 4 -26.06 -67.48 -3.32
N GLY A 5 -25.20 -66.50 -3.64
CA GLY A 5 -23.91 -66.46 -4.38
C GLY A 5 -24.13 -66.29 -5.89
N PRO A 6 -23.24 -65.68 -6.71
CA PRO A 6 -22.30 -64.56 -6.54
C PRO A 6 -22.38 -63.51 -7.69
N GLU A 7 -21.67 -62.38 -7.59
CA GLU A 7 -21.20 -61.44 -8.65
C GLU A 7 -20.87 -60.11 -7.91
N GLY A 8 -19.79 -59.37 -8.09
CA GLY A 8 -18.72 -59.31 -9.07
C GLY A 8 -18.25 -57.86 -9.07
N GLN A 9 -16.93 -57.66 -9.10
CA GLN A 9 -16.24 -56.42 -9.49
C GLN A 9 -15.94 -55.36 -8.41
N THR A 10 -14.64 -55.31 -8.14
CA THR A 10 -13.84 -54.28 -7.47
C THR A 10 -13.75 -53.01 -8.32
N ALA A 11 -13.89 -51.84 -7.70
CA ALA A 11 -13.38 -50.58 -8.24
C ALA A 11 -12.81 -49.71 -7.10
N ASP A 12 -11.51 -49.57 -7.21
CA ASP A 12 -10.53 -48.68 -6.58
C ASP A 12 -11.01 -47.22 -6.40
N ALA A 13 -10.73 -46.63 -5.24
CA ALA A 13 -10.67 -45.18 -5.04
C ALA A 13 -9.62 -44.89 -3.97
N GLY A 14 -8.40 -44.58 -4.44
CA GLY A 14 -7.23 -44.31 -3.63
C GLY A 14 -7.38 -43.14 -2.66
N ALA A 15 -7.01 -43.39 -1.41
CA ALA A 15 -6.63 -42.37 -0.46
C ALA A 15 -5.14 -42.08 -0.65
N GLY A 16 -4.83 -41.18 -1.57
CA GLY A 16 -3.51 -40.56 -1.70
C GLY A 16 -3.43 -39.35 -0.79
N THR A 17 -2.71 -39.50 0.32
CA THR A 17 -2.12 -38.39 1.07
C THR A 17 -1.15 -37.64 0.18
N ASP A 18 -1.42 -36.36 -0.10
CA ASP A 18 -0.41 -35.44 -0.60
C ASP A 18 -0.27 -34.26 0.36
N VAL A 19 0.88 -34.25 1.03
CA VAL A 19 1.41 -33.20 1.86
C VAL A 19 2.02 -32.17 0.91
N ALA A 20 1.43 -30.98 0.82
CA ALA A 20 2.01 -29.89 0.05
C ALA A 20 3.35 -29.46 0.67
N PRO A 21 4.44 -29.32 -0.12
CA PRO A 21 5.71 -28.89 0.41
C PRO A 21 5.74 -27.38 0.61
N ALA A 22 6.39 -26.97 1.70
CA ALA A 22 6.83 -25.62 1.98
C ALA A 22 7.71 -25.10 0.83
N ALA A 23 7.33 -23.96 0.24
CA ALA A 23 8.18 -23.24 -0.68
C ALA A 23 9.31 -22.58 0.12
N ALA A 24 10.52 -23.00 -0.22
CA ALA A 24 11.79 -22.57 0.35
C ALA A 24 12.04 -21.08 0.11
N GLY A 25 12.66 -20.45 1.11
CA GLY A 25 13.11 -19.06 1.06
C GLY A 25 14.06 -18.78 -0.11
N SER A 26 13.84 -17.63 -0.74
CA SER A 26 14.83 -17.01 -1.61
C SER A 26 15.95 -16.43 -0.74
N GLY A 27 17.15 -16.99 -0.88
CA GLY A 27 18.39 -16.36 -0.43
C GLY A 27 18.67 -15.06 -1.22
N PRO A 28 19.68 -14.29 -0.81
CA PRO A 28 19.83 -12.91 -1.24
C PRO A 28 20.16 -12.86 -2.74
N ALA A 29 19.32 -12.16 -3.50
CA ALA A 29 19.63 -11.80 -4.87
C ALA A 29 20.88 -10.92 -4.88
N ALA A 30 21.83 -11.29 -5.75
CA ALA A 30 23.11 -10.64 -5.92
C ALA A 30 22.97 -9.11 -6.03
N ALA A 31 23.78 -8.39 -5.24
CA ALA A 31 23.98 -6.96 -5.33
C ALA A 31 24.56 -6.59 -6.71
N GLY A 32 23.69 -6.43 -7.69
CA GLY A 32 24.01 -5.83 -8.97
C GLY A 32 23.91 -4.32 -8.83
N THR A 33 24.89 -3.60 -9.37
CA THR A 33 24.86 -2.15 -9.54
C THR A 33 23.63 -1.77 -10.39
N ARG A 34 22.45 -1.61 -9.79
CA ARG A 34 21.22 -1.22 -10.49
C ARG A 34 21.22 0.29 -10.68
N GLY A 35 21.37 0.73 -11.91
CA GLY A 35 21.26 2.14 -12.28
C GLY A 35 19.88 2.70 -11.88
N LEU A 36 19.87 3.96 -11.46
CA LEU A 36 18.64 4.70 -11.14
C LEU A 36 17.59 4.52 -12.24
N MET A 37 16.35 4.22 -11.86
CA MET A 37 15.24 4.07 -12.80
C MET A 37 14.98 5.40 -13.52
N THR A 38 14.93 5.36 -14.86
CA THR A 38 14.56 6.54 -15.66
C THR A 38 13.10 6.92 -15.42
N PHE A 39 12.76 8.19 -15.63
CA PHE A 39 11.38 8.67 -15.50
C PHE A 39 10.40 7.84 -16.34
N GLU A 40 10.76 7.54 -17.59
CA GLU A 40 9.90 6.80 -18.53
C GLU A 40 9.74 5.33 -18.12
N SER A 41 10.74 4.76 -17.43
CA SER A 41 10.64 3.41 -16.89
C SER A 41 9.79 3.38 -15.62
N PHE A 42 9.93 4.39 -14.77
CA PHE A 42 9.10 4.59 -13.58
C PHE A 42 7.63 4.78 -13.95
N GLU A 43 7.33 5.66 -14.91
CA GLU A 43 5.95 5.89 -15.35
C GLU A 43 5.30 4.63 -15.91
N ARG A 44 6.05 3.84 -16.68
CA ARG A 44 5.57 2.54 -17.17
C ARG A 44 5.33 1.54 -16.05
N ALA A 45 6.24 1.44 -15.08
CA ALA A 45 6.10 0.54 -13.92
C ALA A 45 4.90 0.95 -13.06
N ALA A 46 4.78 2.24 -12.73
CA ALA A 46 3.66 2.77 -11.97
C ALA A 46 2.31 2.55 -12.66
N ARG A 47 2.25 2.71 -13.98
CA ARG A 47 1.03 2.43 -14.75
C ARG A 47 0.70 0.94 -14.75
N ALA A 48 1.68 0.07 -14.94
CA ALA A 48 1.48 -1.38 -14.88
C ALA A 48 0.95 -1.81 -13.50
N ALA A 49 1.57 -1.31 -12.42
CA ALA A 49 1.13 -1.56 -11.05
C ALA A 49 -0.30 -1.04 -10.81
N PHE A 50 -0.63 0.17 -11.25
CA PHE A 50 -1.98 0.72 -11.12
C PHE A 50 -3.04 -0.09 -11.92
N ASP A 51 -2.68 -0.60 -13.10
CA ASP A 51 -3.59 -1.40 -13.92
C ASP A 51 -3.80 -2.82 -13.38
N GLU A 52 -2.82 -3.36 -12.66
CA GLU A 52 -2.92 -4.63 -11.94
C GLU A 52 -3.94 -4.56 -10.79
N ILE A 53 -4.15 -3.39 -10.20
CA ILE A 53 -5.09 -3.20 -9.09
C ILE A 53 -6.53 -3.45 -9.57
N PRO A 54 -7.32 -4.30 -8.86
CA PRO A 54 -8.68 -4.61 -9.27
C PRO A 54 -9.53 -3.35 -9.44
N PRO A 55 -10.34 -3.23 -10.51
CA PRO A 55 -11.12 -2.02 -10.80
C PRO A 55 -12.06 -1.58 -9.66
N ALA A 56 -12.50 -2.52 -8.82
CA ALA A 56 -13.33 -2.22 -7.66
C ALA A 56 -12.66 -1.25 -6.68
N TYR A 57 -11.34 -1.34 -6.49
CA TYR A 57 -10.56 -0.48 -5.60
C TYR A 57 -10.14 0.85 -6.25
N ARG A 58 -10.41 1.03 -7.54
CA ARG A 58 -10.11 2.26 -8.31
C ARG A 58 -11.37 3.08 -8.62
N LYS A 59 -12.53 2.66 -8.12
CA LYS A 59 -13.81 3.31 -8.43
C LYS A 59 -13.87 4.69 -7.78
N GLY A 60 -13.86 5.75 -8.59
CA GLY A 60 -13.81 7.14 -8.11
C GLY A 60 -12.42 7.77 -8.29
N VAL A 61 -11.41 6.96 -8.63
CA VAL A 61 -10.09 7.43 -9.05
C VAL A 61 -10.10 7.70 -10.55
N HIS A 62 -9.86 8.94 -10.93
CA HIS A 62 -9.84 9.38 -12.32
C HIS A 62 -8.57 8.94 -13.07
N GLY A 63 -7.48 8.71 -12.34
CA GLY A 63 -6.28 8.12 -12.90
C GLY A 63 -5.03 8.32 -12.04
N LEU A 64 -3.91 7.96 -12.66
CA LEU A 64 -2.56 8.08 -12.13
C LEU A 64 -1.77 9.13 -12.91
N VAL A 65 -1.17 10.06 -12.18
CA VAL A 65 -0.26 11.10 -12.68
C VAL A 65 1.13 10.90 -12.09
N VAL A 66 2.15 10.93 -12.94
CA VAL A 66 3.55 10.87 -12.49
C VAL A 66 4.22 12.22 -12.70
N ARG A 67 4.87 12.75 -11.66
CA ARG A 67 5.57 14.03 -11.66
C ARG A 67 7.08 13.83 -11.71
N ARG A 68 7.79 14.70 -12.43
CA ARG A 68 9.26 14.64 -12.56
C ARG A 68 9.96 15.24 -11.35
N GLU A 69 9.29 16.18 -10.72
CA GLU A 69 9.74 16.93 -9.55
C GLU A 69 9.79 16.02 -8.32
N ALA A 70 10.65 16.39 -7.36
CA ALA A 70 10.57 15.86 -6.01
C ALA A 70 9.63 16.76 -5.20
N CYS A 71 8.97 16.18 -4.19
CA CYS A 71 8.14 16.89 -3.23
C CYS A 71 8.80 16.78 -1.85
N PRO A 72 9.78 17.65 -1.50
CA PRO A 72 10.38 17.65 -0.18
C PRO A 72 9.39 18.18 0.85
N HIS A 73 9.45 17.64 2.06
CA HIS A 73 8.67 18.15 3.17
C HIS A 73 9.09 19.60 3.49
N PRO A 74 8.16 20.54 3.67
CA PRO A 74 8.47 21.97 3.80
C PRO A 74 9.35 22.31 5.00
N ARG A 75 9.33 21.48 6.05
CA ARG A 75 10.19 21.64 7.24
C ARG A 75 11.36 20.67 7.30
N PHE A 76 11.34 19.58 6.52
CA PHE A 76 12.33 18.50 6.58
C PHE A 76 12.91 18.24 5.19
N PRO A 77 14.01 18.92 4.82
CA PRO A 77 14.56 18.86 3.46
C PRO A 77 14.97 17.46 2.99
N ASP A 78 15.18 16.54 3.93
CA ASP A 78 15.56 15.15 3.66
C ASP A 78 14.40 14.16 3.68
N VAL A 79 13.18 14.62 3.98
CA VAL A 79 11.94 13.83 3.92
C VAL A 79 11.21 14.22 2.66
N PHE A 80 10.67 13.23 1.95
CA PHE A 80 9.99 13.46 0.67
C PHE A 80 8.65 12.75 0.65
N THR A 81 7.63 13.45 0.16
CA THR A 81 6.35 12.87 -0.20
C THR A 81 6.52 12.07 -1.50
N LEU A 82 6.21 10.77 -1.43
CA LEU A 82 6.33 9.83 -2.56
C LEU A 82 5.07 9.82 -3.42
N GLY A 83 3.91 9.79 -2.77
CA GLY A 83 2.59 9.78 -3.38
C GLY A 83 1.67 10.83 -2.78
N LEU A 84 0.55 11.08 -3.47
CA LEU A 84 -0.55 11.87 -2.95
C LEU A 84 -1.86 11.40 -3.60
N CYS A 85 -2.89 11.20 -2.79
CA CYS A 85 -4.26 11.04 -3.23
C CYS A 85 -4.97 12.41 -3.24
N ASP A 86 -4.89 13.12 -4.37
CA ASP A 86 -5.52 14.43 -4.53
C ASP A 86 -7.02 14.26 -4.75
N THR A 87 -7.80 14.50 -3.69
CA THR A 87 -9.24 14.20 -3.64
C THR A 87 -10.07 15.47 -3.58
N ASP A 88 -10.94 15.64 -4.58
CA ASP A 88 -11.97 16.66 -4.60
C ASP A 88 -13.31 16.07 -4.17
N ALA A 89 -13.91 16.64 -3.12
CA ALA A 89 -15.26 16.30 -2.64
C ALA A 89 -16.25 17.41 -3.00
N TYR A 90 -17.33 17.06 -3.72
CA TYR A 90 -18.46 17.97 -3.92
C TYR A 90 -19.41 17.88 -2.71
N PRO A 91 -19.82 19.03 -2.13
CA PRO A 91 -20.72 19.02 -0.98
C PRO A 91 -22.05 18.37 -1.35
N SER A 92 -22.36 17.28 -0.67
CA SER A 92 -23.64 16.55 -0.75
C SER A 92 -23.89 15.83 0.57
N ASP A 93 -25.14 15.49 0.85
CA ASP A 93 -25.53 14.82 2.11
C ASP A 93 -24.99 13.37 2.21
N TRP A 94 -24.35 12.83 1.17
CA TRP A 94 -23.79 11.48 1.12
C TRP A 94 -22.47 11.42 0.35
N GLY A 95 -21.42 10.89 0.98
CA GLY A 95 -20.17 10.54 0.31
C GLY A 95 -20.36 9.38 -0.69
N GLY A 96 -19.50 9.33 -1.71
CA GLY A 96 -19.44 8.20 -2.63
C GLY A 96 -18.76 8.52 -3.96
N PRO A 97 -18.58 7.51 -4.85
CA PRO A 97 -17.77 7.66 -6.07
C PRO A 97 -18.30 8.66 -7.10
N GLU A 98 -19.56 9.09 -6.95
CA GLU A 98 -20.19 10.08 -7.82
C GLU A 98 -19.94 11.53 -7.34
N THR A 99 -19.61 11.70 -6.06
CA THR A 99 -19.41 13.00 -5.38
C THR A 99 -17.96 13.23 -4.96
N ILE A 100 -17.16 12.16 -4.91
CA ILE A 100 -15.73 12.15 -4.61
C ILE A 100 -14.95 11.75 -5.86
N ARG A 101 -13.96 12.56 -6.22
CA ARG A 101 -13.05 12.29 -7.34
C ARG A 101 -11.62 12.43 -6.88
N SER A 102 -10.83 11.39 -7.09
CA SER A 102 -9.42 11.41 -6.71
C SER A 102 -8.50 11.24 -7.91
N VAL A 103 -7.32 11.85 -7.84
CA VAL A 103 -6.19 11.57 -8.72
C VAL A 103 -5.03 11.10 -7.87
N VAL A 104 -4.51 9.92 -8.18
CA VAL A 104 -3.28 9.43 -7.53
C VAL A 104 -2.08 10.07 -8.22
N VAL A 105 -1.21 10.70 -7.45
CA VAL A 105 0.01 11.35 -7.93
C VAL A 105 1.21 10.61 -7.35
N LEU A 106 2.21 10.30 -8.18
CA LEU A 106 3.53 9.83 -7.71
C LEU A 106 4.64 10.79 -8.14
N TYR A 107 5.57 11.07 -7.23
CA TYR A 107 6.70 11.98 -7.46
C TYR A 107 7.99 11.20 -7.75
N TRP A 108 8.28 10.91 -9.02
CA TRP A 108 9.51 10.20 -9.42
C TRP A 108 10.78 10.88 -8.87
N GLY A 109 10.79 12.21 -8.78
CA GLY A 109 11.90 12.94 -8.19
C GLY A 109 12.15 12.53 -6.73
N SER A 110 11.10 12.34 -5.94
CA SER A 110 11.19 11.90 -4.54
C SER A 110 11.74 10.49 -4.41
N PHE A 111 11.21 9.53 -5.20
CA PHE A 111 11.73 8.16 -5.25
C PHE A 111 13.22 8.12 -5.61
N ARG A 112 13.65 8.98 -6.54
CA ARG A 112 15.05 9.08 -6.94
C ARG A 112 15.94 9.61 -5.81
N GLU A 113 15.45 10.53 -4.98
CA GLU A 113 16.22 10.99 -3.81
C GLU A 113 16.36 9.90 -2.75
N LEU A 114 15.34 9.05 -2.54
CA LEU A 114 15.46 7.87 -1.67
C LEU A 114 16.42 6.82 -2.25
N ALA A 115 16.25 6.45 -3.51
CA ALA A 115 17.09 5.45 -4.18
C ALA A 115 18.57 5.83 -4.27
N ARG A 116 18.91 7.12 -4.21
CA ARG A 116 20.31 7.59 -4.13
C ARG A 116 20.95 7.33 -2.77
N ARG A 117 20.13 7.24 -1.72
CA ARG A 117 20.57 7.08 -0.33
C ARG A 117 20.57 5.62 0.09
N ASP A 118 19.80 4.78 -0.60
CA ASP A 118 19.70 3.34 -0.35
C ASP A 118 20.11 2.50 -1.58
N PRO A 119 21.30 1.86 -1.54
CA PRO A 119 21.74 0.94 -2.61
C PRO A 119 20.84 -0.29 -2.78
N GLY A 120 20.02 -0.63 -1.77
CA GLY A 120 19.07 -1.73 -1.79
C GLY A 120 17.67 -1.35 -2.27
N PHE A 121 17.45 -0.09 -2.67
CA PHE A 121 16.12 0.43 -2.99
C PHE A 121 15.42 -0.39 -4.09
N ASP A 122 14.34 -1.06 -3.71
CA ASP A 122 13.47 -1.77 -4.64
C ASP A 122 12.41 -0.82 -5.20
N TRP A 123 12.61 -0.39 -6.43
CA TRP A 123 11.72 0.56 -7.10
C TRP A 123 10.31 0.00 -7.32
N GLU A 124 10.17 -1.29 -7.64
CA GLU A 124 8.87 -1.87 -7.98
C GLU A 124 8.04 -2.06 -6.71
N GLU A 125 8.67 -2.55 -5.64
CA GLU A 125 8.06 -2.67 -4.31
C GLU A 125 7.62 -1.29 -3.78
N GLN A 126 8.51 -0.29 -3.82
CA GLN A 126 8.18 1.05 -3.33
C GLN A 126 7.07 1.72 -4.14
N ILE A 127 7.01 1.51 -5.46
CA ILE A 127 5.90 1.98 -6.30
C ILE A 127 4.60 1.32 -5.86
N TRP A 128 4.60 0.01 -5.65
CA TRP A 128 3.43 -0.75 -5.23
C TRP A 128 2.92 -0.31 -3.85
N GLU A 129 3.82 -0.22 -2.87
CA GLU A 129 3.50 0.25 -1.52
C GLU A 129 2.88 1.66 -1.55
N THR A 130 3.52 2.59 -2.26
CA THR A 130 3.01 3.96 -2.36
C THR A 130 1.65 4.01 -3.04
N LEU A 131 1.48 3.32 -4.18
CA LEU A 131 0.19 3.30 -4.90
C LEU A 131 -0.95 2.71 -4.05
N THR A 132 -0.69 1.61 -3.37
CA THR A 132 -1.71 0.94 -2.55
C THR A 132 -2.05 1.76 -1.30
N HIS A 133 -1.08 2.48 -0.74
CA HIS A 133 -1.31 3.45 0.34
C HIS A 133 -2.22 4.60 -0.12
N GLU A 134 -1.92 5.26 -1.24
CA GLU A 134 -2.78 6.36 -1.75
C GLU A 134 -4.20 5.90 -2.10
N LEU A 135 -4.34 4.68 -2.62
CA LEU A 135 -5.65 4.10 -2.90
C LEU A 135 -6.42 3.75 -1.62
N ARG A 136 -5.72 3.40 -0.54
CA ARG A 136 -6.36 3.20 0.75
C ARG A 136 -6.97 4.52 1.26
N HIS A 137 -6.24 5.63 1.19
CA HIS A 137 -6.80 6.96 1.49
C HIS A 137 -8.04 7.28 0.65
N HIS A 138 -8.02 6.96 -0.65
CA HIS A 138 -9.20 7.14 -1.50
C HIS A 138 -10.41 6.35 -0.99
N LEU A 139 -10.21 5.10 -0.59
CA LEU A 139 -11.29 4.24 -0.08
C LEU A 139 -11.84 4.75 1.25
N GLU A 140 -11.00 5.31 2.11
CA GLU A 140 -11.43 5.94 3.36
C GLU A 140 -12.23 7.21 3.12
N SER A 141 -11.77 8.07 2.20
CA SER A 141 -12.57 9.22 1.75
C SER A 141 -13.93 8.78 1.23
N LEU A 142 -14.02 7.67 0.48
CA LEU A 142 -15.30 7.11 0.03
C LEU A 142 -16.18 6.58 1.16
N ALA A 143 -15.58 6.12 2.25
CA ALA A 143 -16.26 5.61 3.43
C ALA A 143 -16.67 6.71 4.42
N ASP A 144 -16.27 7.96 4.20
CA ASP A 144 -16.36 9.06 5.19
C ASP A 144 -15.63 8.70 6.49
N GLU A 145 -14.50 7.99 6.35
CA GLU A 145 -13.61 7.60 7.43
C GLU A 145 -12.29 8.40 7.32
N ASP A 146 -11.75 8.84 8.47
CA ASP A 146 -10.53 9.66 8.55
C ASP A 146 -9.36 8.92 9.25
N GLY A 147 -9.44 7.58 9.35
CA GLY A 147 -8.52 6.77 10.15
C GLY A 147 -7.04 6.87 9.74
N LEU A 148 -6.72 6.87 8.45
CA LEU A 148 -5.33 6.96 8.00
C LEU A 148 -4.74 8.37 8.04
N GLU A 149 -5.56 9.42 7.99
CA GLU A 149 -5.03 10.78 8.19
C GLU A 149 -4.45 10.93 9.60
N ASP A 150 -5.04 10.24 10.58
CA ASP A 150 -4.52 10.18 11.94
C ASP A 150 -3.22 9.34 12.02
N VAL A 151 -3.08 8.30 11.20
CA VAL A 151 -1.84 7.50 11.07
C VAL A 151 -0.69 8.31 10.53
N ASP A 152 -0.87 8.93 9.37
CA ASP A 152 0.19 9.70 8.74
C ASP A 152 0.65 10.85 9.64
N ARG A 153 -0.31 11.49 10.31
CA ARG A 153 -0.03 12.53 11.29
C ARG A 153 0.73 11.98 12.49
N ALA A 154 0.36 10.82 13.03
CA ALA A 154 1.09 10.20 14.14
C ALA A 154 2.53 9.84 13.75
N MET A 155 2.75 9.34 12.53
CA MET A 155 4.08 9.06 12.01
C MET A 155 4.90 10.33 11.79
N GLU A 156 4.30 11.41 11.26
CA GLU A 156 4.97 12.71 11.12
C GLU A 156 5.39 13.28 12.48
N GLU A 157 4.54 13.16 13.50
CA GLU A 157 4.82 13.60 14.86
C GLU A 157 5.88 12.73 15.56
N ASP A 158 5.89 11.41 15.33
CA ASP A 158 6.92 10.53 15.86
C ASP A 158 8.31 10.85 15.27
N PHE A 159 8.35 11.14 13.96
CA PHE A 159 9.57 11.61 13.29
C PHE A 159 10.06 12.94 13.87
N LYS A 160 9.18 13.92 14.09
CA LYS A 160 9.56 15.18 14.75
C LYS A 160 10.16 14.93 16.13
N ARG A 161 9.56 14.03 16.90
CA ARG A 161 10.04 13.63 18.22
C ARG A 161 11.42 12.98 18.15
N SER A 162 11.67 12.08 17.19
CA SER A 162 12.98 11.42 17.04
C SER A 162 14.09 12.40 16.67
N GLU A 163 13.77 13.42 15.88
CA GLU A 163 14.69 14.48 15.46
C GLU A 163 14.83 15.62 16.48
N GLY A 164 14.13 15.56 17.62
CA GLY A 164 14.20 16.57 18.69
C GLY A 164 13.55 17.91 18.34
N LEU A 165 12.56 17.90 17.46
CA LEU A 165 11.84 19.08 16.98
C LEU A 165 10.60 19.38 17.82
N ASP A 166 9.90 20.47 17.49
CA ASP A 166 8.58 20.76 18.06
C ASP A 166 7.55 19.77 17.48
N PHE A 167 6.95 18.97 18.35
CA PHE A 167 5.96 17.93 18.03
C PHE A 167 4.74 18.12 18.92
N ASP A 168 3.57 17.68 18.47
CA ASP A 168 2.37 17.64 19.30
C ASP A 168 2.57 16.59 20.41
N PRO A 169 2.68 16.97 21.69
CA PRO A 169 2.88 16.00 22.76
C PRO A 169 1.70 15.06 22.95
N TYR A 170 0.54 15.31 22.32
CA TYR A 170 -0.64 14.44 22.37
C TYR A 170 -0.83 13.58 21.11
N TYR A 171 0.14 13.54 20.19
CA TYR A 171 0.05 12.74 18.96
C TYR A 171 -0.23 11.25 19.19
N TYR A 172 0.16 10.70 20.35
CA TYR A 172 -0.15 9.32 20.76
C TYR A 172 -1.64 9.06 20.99
N ARG A 173 -2.50 10.07 20.90
CA ARG A 173 -3.97 9.97 21.00
C ARG A 173 -4.67 10.04 19.66
N LEU A 174 -3.93 10.19 18.56
CA LEU A 174 -4.46 10.04 17.22
C LEU A 174 -4.92 8.57 17.05
N GLY A 175 -5.99 8.32 16.28
CA GLY A 175 -6.57 6.99 16.12
C GLY A 175 -7.57 6.56 17.21
N ASP A 176 -7.92 5.27 17.21
CA ASP A 176 -9.00 4.73 18.01
C ASP A 176 -8.62 4.47 19.47
N ARG A 177 -9.49 4.88 20.39
CA ARG A 177 -9.30 4.63 21.83
C ARG A 177 -9.66 3.18 22.18
N ILE A 178 -8.67 2.30 22.19
CA ILE A 178 -8.85 0.87 22.49
C ILE A 178 -8.94 0.55 24.00
N ALA A 179 -8.43 1.42 24.88
CA ALA A 179 -8.59 1.31 26.34
C ALA A 179 -8.46 2.70 27.02
N PRO A 180 -8.75 2.84 28.33
CA PRO A 180 -8.49 4.10 29.03
C PRO A 180 -7.03 4.54 28.84
N ASP A 181 -6.83 5.77 28.36
CA ASP A 181 -5.52 6.36 28.06
C ASP A 181 -4.65 5.55 27.08
N THR A 182 -5.23 4.63 26.31
CA THR A 182 -4.55 3.83 25.29
C THR A 182 -5.27 3.99 23.96
N TYR A 183 -4.50 4.38 22.96
CA TYR A 183 -4.97 4.65 21.61
C TYR A 183 -4.13 3.83 20.65
N ALA A 184 -4.74 3.32 19.59
CA ALA A 184 -4.09 2.58 18.53
C ALA A 184 -4.35 3.28 17.21
N VAL A 185 -3.30 3.34 16.41
CA VAL A 185 -3.30 4.02 15.12
C VAL A 185 -3.33 2.98 13.99
N GLU A 186 -2.86 1.76 14.27
CA GLU A 186 -2.94 0.58 13.39
C GLU A 186 -3.66 -0.57 14.15
N ASP A 187 -4.39 -1.41 13.42
CA ASP A 187 -5.05 -2.64 13.92
C ASP A 187 -4.05 -3.77 14.27
#